data_AF-A0A094B9E7-F1
#
_entry.id   AF-A0A094B9E7-F1
#
_cell.length_a   1.000
_cell.length_b   1.000
_cell.length_c   1.000
_cell.angle_alpha   90.00
_cell.angle_beta   90.00
_cell.angle_gamma   90.00
#
_symmetry.space_group_name_H-M   'P 1'
#
loop_
_entity.id
_entity.type
_entity.pdbx_description
1 polymer ?
#
loop_
_entity_poly.entity_id
_entity_poly.type
_entity_poly.pdbx_seq_one_letter_code
_entity_poly.pdbx_strand_id
1 'polypeptide(L)'
;MLALIQLSLALAALSSIVVASPLSRRDDTVETPLEVTIIPIGNAVFSAKVTNTGSTDLNLFAYGTLLDSSPVEKLSIYSMPDVSAESSDYVRASRIHFTGIHRTILRTNLSAEAFIPLAAGATYETTIDAASVHDFDSKTYAFVAEGAIPYGPVGTTDFP
;
A
#
# COMPACT_ATOMS: atom_id res chain seq x y z
N MET A 1 -14.33 -31.30 -7.38
CA MET A 1 -14.57 -30.92 -5.97
C MET A 1 -14.56 -29.40 -5.95
N LEU A 2 -15.74 -28.78 -5.79
CA LEU A 2 -15.92 -27.33 -5.86
C LEU A 2 -15.36 -26.71 -4.56
N ALA A 3 -14.26 -25.97 -4.63
CA ALA A 3 -13.72 -25.24 -3.49
C ALA A 3 -14.27 -23.80 -3.54
N LEU A 4 -15.26 -23.52 -2.71
CA LEU A 4 -15.71 -22.16 -2.40
C LEU A 4 -14.60 -21.48 -1.59
N ILE A 5 -13.85 -20.57 -2.20
CA ILE A 5 -12.92 -19.68 -1.47
C ILE A 5 -13.78 -18.53 -0.94
N GLN A 6 -13.89 -18.42 0.38
CA GLN A 6 -14.62 -17.33 1.03
C GLN A 6 -13.88 -16.00 0.83
N LEU A 7 -14.63 -14.99 0.38
CA LEU A 7 -14.21 -13.62 0.16
C LEU A 7 -14.56 -12.79 1.40
N SER A 8 -13.58 -12.19 2.07
CA SER A 8 -13.80 -11.29 3.21
C SER A 8 -13.60 -9.85 2.75
N LEU A 9 -14.53 -8.94 3.08
CA LEU A 9 -14.48 -7.50 2.75
C LEU A 9 -14.46 -6.69 4.06
N ALA A 10 -13.75 -5.57 4.06
CA ALA A 10 -13.77 -4.62 5.16
C ALA A 10 -14.30 -3.26 4.70
N LEU A 11 -15.47 -2.90 5.22
CA LEU A 11 -16.13 -1.62 5.00
C LEU A 11 -15.97 -0.76 6.26
N ALA A 12 -15.14 0.29 6.18
CA ALA A 12 -15.02 1.26 7.25
C ALA A 12 -16.02 2.41 7.05
N ALA A 13 -17.15 2.37 7.76
CA ALA A 13 -17.71 3.59 8.32
C ALA A 13 -16.76 4.05 9.46
N LEU A 14 -16.89 5.28 9.99
CA LEU A 14 -16.05 5.80 11.10
C LEU A 14 -16.06 4.98 12.42
N SER A 15 -16.51 3.73 12.42
CA SER A 15 -16.30 2.73 13.47
C SER A 15 -15.29 1.68 12.98
N SER A 16 -14.08 1.76 13.53
CA SER A 16 -12.92 0.92 13.28
C SER A 16 -13.17 -0.59 13.39
N ILE A 17 -13.34 -1.27 12.26
CA ILE A 17 -12.97 -2.68 12.03
C ILE A 17 -12.57 -2.80 10.55
N VAL A 18 -11.30 -3.06 10.25
CA VAL A 18 -10.86 -3.40 8.88
C VAL A 18 -10.16 -4.74 8.87
N VAL A 19 -10.79 -5.72 8.22
CA VAL A 19 -10.16 -6.91 7.66
C VAL A 19 -9.38 -6.49 6.41
N ALA A 20 -8.07 -6.32 6.53
CA ALA A 20 -7.21 -6.09 5.39
C ALA A 20 -7.32 -7.29 4.42
N SER A 21 -7.81 -7.05 3.21
CA SER A 21 -7.74 -8.03 2.12
C SER A 21 -6.77 -7.48 1.08
N PRO A 22 -5.66 -8.16 0.78
CA PRO A 22 -4.78 -7.73 -0.30
C PRO A 22 -5.53 -7.89 -1.63
N LEU A 23 -6.00 -6.77 -2.19
CA LEU A 23 -6.49 -6.75 -3.57
C LEU A 23 -5.27 -6.62 -4.49
N SER A 24 -4.73 -7.77 -4.89
CA SER A 24 -3.72 -7.86 -5.94
C SER A 24 -4.35 -7.46 -7.28
N ARG A 25 -4.16 -6.22 -7.72
CA ARG A 25 -4.35 -5.84 -9.12
C ARG A 25 -2.97 -5.64 -9.76
N ARG A 26 -2.29 -6.77 -9.97
CA ARG A 26 -1.18 -6.91 -10.92
C ARG A 26 -1.44 -8.19 -11.70
N ASP A 27 -1.11 -8.17 -12.98
CA ASP A 27 -1.01 -9.35 -13.85
C ASP A 27 -0.34 -10.50 -13.08
N ASP A 28 -1.05 -11.61 -12.99
CA ASP A 28 -0.99 -12.72 -12.03
C ASP A 28 0.21 -13.66 -12.24
N THR A 29 1.33 -13.12 -12.75
CA THR A 29 2.51 -13.90 -13.16
C THR A 29 3.77 -13.61 -12.36
N VAL A 30 3.79 -12.57 -11.52
CA VAL A 30 4.95 -12.24 -10.68
C VAL A 30 4.61 -12.46 -9.22
N GLU A 31 4.85 -13.68 -8.75
CA GLU A 31 4.89 -14.01 -7.32
C GLU A 31 5.90 -13.11 -6.61
N THR A 32 5.45 -12.37 -5.60
CA THR A 32 6.29 -11.50 -4.76
C THR A 32 6.42 -12.10 -3.36
N PRO A 33 7.62 -12.12 -2.74
CA PRO A 33 7.82 -12.56 -1.35
C PRO A 33 7.41 -11.48 -0.33
N LEU A 34 6.76 -10.40 -0.77
CA LEU A 34 6.33 -9.30 0.09
C LEU A 34 4.83 -9.40 0.35
N GLU A 35 4.48 -9.55 1.63
CA GLU A 35 3.13 -9.39 2.11
C GLU A 35 2.94 -7.97 2.65
N VAL A 36 1.90 -7.27 2.19
CA VAL A 36 1.60 -5.90 2.61
C VAL A 36 0.24 -5.84 3.27
N THR A 37 0.20 -5.31 4.49
CA THR A 37 -1.03 -5.11 5.27
C THR A 37 -1.13 -3.65 5.70
N ILE A 38 -2.33 -3.06 5.58
CA ILE A 38 -2.64 -1.74 6.16
C ILE A 38 -3.78 -1.88 7.17
N ILE A 39 -3.61 -1.29 8.35
CA ILE A 39 -4.56 -1.36 9.46
C ILE A 39 -4.89 0.06 9.90
N PRO A 40 -6.16 0.49 9.93
CA PRO A 40 -6.52 1.80 10.43
C PRO A 40 -6.23 1.87 11.94
N ILE A 41 -5.53 2.92 12.34
CA ILE A 41 -5.17 3.21 13.74
C ILE A 41 -5.66 4.60 14.19
N GLY A 42 -6.30 5.36 13.30
CA GLY A 42 -6.87 6.67 13.57
C GLY A 42 -7.62 7.24 12.36
N ASN A 43 -8.02 8.50 12.46
CA ASN A 43 -8.75 9.18 11.39
C ASN A 43 -7.87 9.37 10.15
N ALA A 44 -8.09 8.56 9.12
CA ALA A 44 -7.23 8.50 7.94
C ALA A 44 -5.74 8.22 8.27
N VAL A 45 -5.47 7.60 9.42
CA VAL A 45 -4.14 7.19 9.85
C VAL A 45 -4.09 5.66 9.89
N PHE A 46 -3.05 5.08 9.28
CA PHE A 46 -2.90 3.64 9.12
C PHE A 46 -1.52 3.17 9.59
N SER A 47 -1.45 2.00 10.25
CA SER A 47 -0.22 1.22 10.35
C SER A 47 -0.09 0.39 9.08
N ALA A 48 1.04 0.54 8.37
CA ALA A 48 1.40 -0.26 7.22
C ALA A 48 2.54 -1.21 7.59
N LYS A 49 2.34 -2.49 7.29
CA LYS A 49 3.29 -3.58 7.54
C LYS A 49 3.70 -4.20 6.22
N VAL A 50 5.01 -4.30 5.99
CA VAL A 50 5.61 -5.03 4.88
C VAL A 50 6.43 -6.17 5.45
N THR A 51 6.03 -7.40 5.18
CA THR A 51 6.70 -8.61 5.65
C THR A 51 7.38 -9.31 4.49
N ASN A 52 8.65 -9.67 4.66
CA ASN A 52 9.35 -10.56 3.75
C ASN A 52 9.01 -12.01 4.13
N THR A 53 8.09 -12.64 3.40
CA THR A 53 7.68 -14.03 3.59
C THR A 53 8.57 -15.02 2.83
N GLY A 54 9.55 -14.51 2.08
CA GLY A 54 10.56 -15.30 1.39
C GLY A 54 11.67 -15.85 2.30
N SER A 55 12.59 -16.59 1.71
CA SER A 55 13.70 -17.27 2.39
C SER A 55 15.03 -16.51 2.33
N THR A 56 15.06 -15.34 1.70
CA THR A 56 16.28 -14.54 1.47
C THR A 56 16.07 -13.09 1.89
N ASP A 57 17.13 -12.46 2.38
CA ASP A 57 17.10 -11.05 2.73
C ASP A 57 16.94 -10.17 1.47
N LEU A 58 16.15 -9.10 1.59
CA LEU A 58 15.81 -8.19 0.51
C LEU A 58 16.28 -6.78 0.82
N ASN A 59 16.59 -6.02 -0.23
CA ASN A 59 16.80 -4.57 -0.17
C ASN A 59 15.62 -3.90 -0.86
N LEU A 60 14.75 -3.25 -0.10
CA LEU A 60 13.52 -2.66 -0.61
C LEU A 60 13.77 -1.22 -1.06
N PHE A 61 13.43 -0.88 -2.30
CA PHE A 61 13.49 0.50 -2.77
C PHE A 61 12.37 1.33 -2.14
N ALA A 62 12.72 2.40 -1.44
CA ALA A 62 11.79 3.15 -0.61
C ALA A 62 11.06 4.27 -1.36
N TYR A 63 11.76 5.02 -2.22
CA TYR A 63 11.21 6.27 -2.74
C TYR A 63 9.98 6.06 -3.63
N GLY A 64 8.96 6.90 -3.44
CA GLY A 64 7.68 6.83 -4.14
C GLY A 64 6.82 5.61 -3.75
N THR A 65 7.24 4.80 -2.78
CA THR A 65 6.46 3.67 -2.26
C THR A 65 5.84 4.00 -0.91
N LEU A 66 5.10 3.05 -0.33
CA LEU A 66 4.61 3.16 1.05
C LEU A 66 5.73 3.36 2.10
N LEU A 67 6.96 2.98 1.75
CA LEU A 67 8.15 3.11 2.59
C LEU A 67 8.80 4.51 2.53
N ASP A 68 8.41 5.36 1.57
CA ASP A 68 8.99 6.71 1.43
C ASP A 68 8.59 7.57 2.65
N SER A 69 9.55 8.28 3.23
CA SER A 69 9.28 9.23 4.32
C SER A 69 8.77 10.59 3.84
N SER A 70 8.83 10.85 2.53
CA SER A 70 8.37 12.08 1.89
C SER A 70 6.84 12.14 1.78
N PRO A 71 6.24 13.34 1.58
CA PRO A 71 4.80 13.50 1.38
C PRO A 71 4.37 13.07 -0.04
N VAL A 72 4.64 11.82 -0.40
CA VAL A 72 4.18 11.17 -1.64
C VAL A 72 2.86 10.45 -1.39
N GLU A 73 2.20 10.07 -2.47
CA GLU A 73 0.97 9.30 -2.39
C GLU A 73 1.28 7.83 -2.06
N LYS A 74 0.93 7.41 -0.84
CA LYS A 74 1.13 6.02 -0.37
C LYS A 74 -0.10 5.14 -0.51
N LEU A 75 -1.28 5.76 -0.52
CA LEU A 75 -2.58 5.11 -0.64
C LEU A 75 -3.40 5.85 -1.70
N SER A 76 -3.98 5.12 -2.64
CA SER A 76 -5.04 5.63 -3.50
C SER A 76 -6.30 5.77 -2.66
N ILE A 77 -6.98 6.92 -2.74
CA ILE A 77 -8.20 7.18 -1.98
C ILE A 77 -9.35 7.46 -2.93
N TYR A 78 -10.50 6.84 -2.68
CA TYR A 78 -11.72 7.01 -3.49
C TYR A 78 -12.90 7.39 -2.61
N SER A 79 -13.71 8.37 -3.03
CA SER A 79 -14.96 8.73 -2.38
C SER A 79 -16.01 7.63 -2.55
N MET A 80 -16.64 7.19 -1.47
CA MET A 80 -17.70 6.17 -1.51
C MET A 80 -19.04 6.80 -1.09
N PRO A 81 -19.77 7.46 -2.01
CA PRO A 81 -21.00 8.18 -1.67
C PRO A 81 -22.17 7.26 -1.29
N ASP A 82 -22.12 5.96 -1.63
CA ASP A 82 -23.14 4.98 -1.28
C ASP A 82 -22.51 3.77 -0.57
N VAL A 83 -22.87 3.58 0.70
CA VAL A 83 -22.42 2.48 1.57
C VAL A 83 -23.32 1.24 1.49
N SER A 84 -24.41 1.29 0.72
CA SER A 84 -25.36 0.18 0.55
C SER A 84 -25.01 -0.73 -0.63
N ALA A 85 -24.12 -0.28 -1.51
CA ALA A 85 -23.57 -1.11 -2.56
C ALA A 85 -22.51 -2.02 -1.95
N GLU A 86 -22.83 -3.31 -1.84
CA GLU A 86 -21.91 -4.45 -1.76
C GLU A 86 -20.94 -4.50 -2.98
N SER A 87 -20.74 -3.40 -3.70
CA SER A 87 -19.94 -3.36 -4.91
C SER A 87 -18.52 -2.95 -4.53
N SER A 88 -17.61 -3.90 -4.75
CA SER A 88 -16.17 -3.71 -4.90
C SER A 88 -15.77 -2.82 -6.10
N ASP A 89 -16.73 -2.14 -6.73
CA ASP A 89 -16.56 -1.25 -7.88
C ASP A 89 -16.18 0.18 -7.45
N TYR A 90 -15.05 0.34 -6.74
CA TYR A 90 -14.39 1.66 -6.63
C TYR A 90 -13.89 2.17 -8.00
N VAL A 91 -13.94 1.34 -9.05
CA VAL A 91 -13.65 1.73 -10.45
C VAL A 91 -14.55 2.87 -10.93
N ARG A 92 -15.72 3.04 -10.31
CA ARG A 92 -16.69 4.13 -10.59
C ARG A 92 -16.63 5.27 -9.58
N ALA A 93 -15.84 5.13 -8.52
CA ALA A 93 -15.71 6.12 -7.46
C ALA A 93 -14.74 7.25 -7.86
N SER A 94 -15.05 8.48 -7.46
CA SER A 94 -14.17 9.62 -7.69
C SER A 94 -12.93 9.48 -6.83
N ARG A 95 -11.75 9.55 -7.45
CA ARG A 95 -10.49 9.57 -6.73
C ARG A 95 -10.31 10.90 -6.01
N ILE A 96 -9.90 10.85 -4.76
CA ILE A 96 -9.61 12.04 -3.97
C ILE A 96 -8.33 12.70 -4.49
N HIS A 97 -8.33 14.03 -4.49
CA HIS A 97 -7.21 14.80 -5.00
C HIS A 97 -5.99 14.67 -4.07
N PHE A 98 -4.87 14.27 -4.66
CA PHE A 98 -3.57 14.24 -4.00
C PHE A 98 -2.93 15.63 -4.03
N THR A 99 -2.49 16.12 -2.87
CA THR A 99 -1.93 17.48 -2.67
C THR A 99 -0.45 17.46 -2.28
N GLY A 100 0.17 16.27 -2.22
CA GLY A 100 1.58 16.13 -1.91
C GLY A 100 2.51 16.35 -3.10
N ILE A 101 3.69 15.74 -3.04
CA ILE A 101 4.71 15.87 -4.09
C ILE A 101 4.70 14.67 -5.04
N HIS A 102 4.81 14.94 -6.33
CA HIS A 102 5.15 13.93 -7.33
C HIS A 102 6.67 13.84 -7.48
N ARG A 103 7.22 12.65 -7.33
CA ARG A 103 8.65 12.39 -7.49
C ARG A 103 8.94 11.78 -8.86
N THR A 104 9.89 12.35 -9.58
CA THR A 104 10.57 11.68 -10.69
C THR A 104 11.89 11.13 -10.17
N ILE A 105 12.04 9.81 -10.23
CA ILE A 105 13.19 9.10 -9.67
C ILE A 105 14.09 8.65 -10.81
N LEU A 106 15.34 9.10 -10.79
CA LEU A 106 16.39 8.53 -11.63
C LEU A 106 16.86 7.21 -10.98
N ARG A 107 16.60 6.07 -11.64
CA ARG A 107 16.89 4.73 -11.11
C ARG A 107 18.34 4.27 -11.30
N THR A 108 19.27 5.20 -11.50
CA THR A 108 20.70 4.91 -11.70
C THR A 108 21.51 5.65 -10.65
N ASN A 109 22.60 5.05 -10.16
CA ASN A 109 23.47 5.63 -9.14
C ASN A 109 22.71 6.04 -7.87
N LEU A 110 21.71 5.23 -7.47
CA LEU A 110 20.97 5.46 -6.25
C LEU A 110 21.86 5.25 -5.03
N SER A 111 21.73 6.13 -4.04
CA SER A 111 22.42 6.01 -2.76
C SER A 111 21.82 4.88 -1.92
N ALA A 112 22.60 4.32 -1.00
CA ALA A 112 22.14 3.26 -0.10
C ALA A 112 20.95 3.69 0.78
N GLU A 113 20.76 4.99 1.02
CA GLU A 113 19.65 5.53 1.80
C GLU A 113 18.29 5.41 1.09
N ALA A 114 18.29 5.16 -0.22
CA ALA A 114 17.08 4.92 -1.00
C ALA A 114 16.50 3.52 -0.74
N PHE A 115 17.17 2.70 0.08
CA PHE A 115 16.81 1.32 0.32
C PHE A 115 16.66 1.00 1.81
N ILE A 116 15.76 0.06 2.08
CA ILE A 116 15.53 -0.49 3.41
C ILE A 116 15.86 -1.99 3.36
N PRO A 117 16.89 -2.46 4.07
CA PRO A 117 17.16 -3.88 4.19
C PRO A 117 16.06 -4.54 5.03
N LEU A 118 15.56 -5.68 4.55
CA LEU A 118 14.53 -6.47 5.20
C LEU A 118 14.92 -7.95 5.17
N ALA A 119 15.30 -8.48 6.33
CA ALA A 119 15.69 -9.88 6.45
C ALA A 119 14.52 -10.84 6.13
N ALA A 120 14.84 -12.08 5.78
CA ALA A 120 13.83 -13.14 5.64
C ALA A 120 13.00 -13.30 6.92
N GLY A 121 11.67 -13.31 6.79
CA GLY A 121 10.72 -13.38 7.90
C GLY A 121 10.55 -12.08 8.71
N ALA A 122 11.30 -11.02 8.39
CA ALA A 122 11.18 -9.74 9.09
C ALA A 122 10.03 -8.89 8.55
N THR A 123 9.53 -8.00 9.41
CA THR A 123 8.47 -7.03 9.09
C THR A 123 8.99 -5.61 9.30
N TYR A 124 8.81 -4.76 8.30
CA TYR A 124 8.93 -3.31 8.42
C TYR A 124 7.54 -2.72 8.71
N GLU A 125 7.43 -1.90 9.76
CA GLU A 125 6.19 -1.24 10.13
C GLU A 125 6.38 0.29 10.07
N THR A 126 5.40 0.99 9.47
CA THR A 126 5.40 2.45 9.38
C THR A 126 3.98 3.01 9.51
N THR A 127 3.87 4.29 9.82
CA THR A 127 2.60 5.01 9.91
C THR A 127 2.36 5.82 8.66
N ILE A 128 1.15 5.73 8.11
CA ILE A 128 0.66 6.53 7.00
C ILE A 128 -0.41 7.48 7.52
N ASP A 129 -0.15 8.78 7.46
CA ASP A 129 -1.16 9.82 7.62
C ASP A 129 -1.64 10.24 6.23
N ALA A 130 -2.78 9.70 5.80
CA ALA A 130 -3.32 9.96 4.47
C ALA A 130 -3.89 11.39 4.35
N ALA A 131 -4.28 12.02 5.46
CA ALA A 131 -4.78 13.38 5.52
C ALA A 131 -3.69 14.43 5.30
N SER A 132 -2.43 14.06 5.53
CA SER A 132 -1.30 14.97 5.29
C SER A 132 -1.11 15.35 3.82
N VAL A 133 -1.68 14.58 2.87
CA VAL A 133 -1.46 14.74 1.42
C VAL A 133 -2.73 14.58 0.57
N HIS A 134 -3.92 14.64 1.18
CA HIS A 134 -5.20 14.61 0.47
C HIS A 134 -6.18 15.61 1.07
N ASP A 135 -7.03 16.17 0.22
CA ASP A 135 -8.17 16.99 0.65
C ASP A 135 -9.44 16.14 0.67
N PHE A 136 -9.94 15.84 1.86
CA PHE A 136 -11.10 14.98 2.07
C PHE A 136 -12.41 15.79 1.92
N ASP A 137 -13.20 15.50 0.89
CA ASP A 137 -14.41 16.25 0.50
C ASP A 137 -15.77 15.55 0.81
N SER A 138 -15.70 14.30 1.26
CA SER A 138 -16.78 13.33 1.44
C SER A 138 -16.81 12.74 2.87
N LYS A 139 -17.81 11.89 3.15
CA LYS A 139 -17.97 11.23 4.47
C LYS A 139 -17.34 9.84 4.57
N THR A 140 -17.31 9.11 3.46
CA THR A 140 -16.84 7.72 3.42
C THR A 140 -15.84 7.56 2.29
N TYR A 141 -14.78 6.79 2.55
CA TYR A 141 -13.68 6.58 1.62
C TYR A 141 -13.24 5.12 1.59
N ALA A 142 -12.78 4.69 0.43
CA ALA A 142 -11.96 3.50 0.29
C ALA A 142 -10.49 3.92 0.21
N PHE A 143 -9.64 3.23 0.97
CA PHE A 143 -8.18 3.41 0.97
C PHE A 143 -7.56 2.15 0.40
N VAL A 144 -6.74 2.30 -0.63
CA VAL A 144 -6.15 1.16 -1.35
C VAL A 144 -4.65 1.35 -1.43
N ALA A 145 -3.90 0.38 -0.89
CA ALA A 145 -2.47 0.27 -1.15
C ALA A 145 -2.30 -0.41 -2.52
N GLU A 146 -1.95 0.37 -3.54
CA GLU A 146 -1.74 -0.09 -4.90
C GLU A 146 -0.31 0.24 -5.33
N GLY A 147 0.30 -0.65 -6.12
CA GLY A 147 1.64 -0.45 -6.66
C GLY A 147 2.56 -1.64 -6.35
N ALA A 148 3.84 -1.43 -6.59
CA ALA A 148 4.89 -2.41 -6.32
C ALA A 148 6.00 -1.75 -5.52
N ILE A 149 6.62 -2.52 -4.63
CA ILE A 149 7.87 -2.15 -3.98
C ILE A 149 8.97 -2.86 -4.76
N PRO A 150 9.81 -2.16 -5.54
CA PRO A 150 10.96 -2.79 -6.17
C PRO A 150 11.91 -3.29 -5.10
N TYR A 151 12.51 -4.46 -5.33
CA TYR A 151 13.47 -5.03 -4.41
C TYR A 151 14.58 -5.78 -5.15
N GLY A 152 15.71 -5.96 -4.47
CA GLY A 152 16.83 -6.77 -4.94
C GLY A 152 17.58 -7.42 -3.77
N PRO A 153 18.70 -8.11 -4.02
CA PRO A 153 19.56 -8.61 -2.95
C PRO A 153 20.09 -7.48 -2.06
N VAL A 154 20.31 -7.77 -0.77
CA VAL A 154 20.94 -6.82 0.17
C VAL A 154 22.29 -6.32 -0.38
N GLY A 155 22.52 -5.02 -0.24
CA GLY A 155 23.76 -4.38 -0.69
C GLY A 155 23.80 -4.03 -2.18
N THR A 156 22.74 -4.33 -2.94
CA THR A 156 22.59 -3.90 -4.34
C THR A 156 21.76 -2.62 -4.43
N THR A 157 22.15 -1.74 -5.36
CA THR A 157 21.38 -0.54 -5.73
C THR A 157 20.84 -0.59 -7.16
N ASP A 158 21.12 -1.68 -7.87
CA ASP A 158 20.58 -2.00 -9.18
C ASP A 158 19.33 -2.88 -9.00
N PHE A 159 18.17 -2.39 -9.45
CA PHE A 159 16.92 -3.13 -9.46
C PHE A 159 16.19 -2.96 -10.79
N PRO A 160 15.36 -3.94 -11.21
CA PRO A 160 14.64 -3.91 -12.48
C PRO A 160 13.62 -2.76 -12.59
#